data_AF-A0A2D7NLY5-F1
#
_entry.id   AF-A0A2D7NLY5-F1
#
_cell.length_a   1.000
_cell.length_b   1.000
_cell.length_c   1.000
_cell.angle_alpha   90.00
_cell.angle_beta   90.00
_cell.angle_gamma   90.00
#
_symmetry.space_group_name_H-M   'P 1'
#
loop_
_entity.id
_entity.type
_entity.pdbx_description
1 polymer ?
#
loop_
_entity_poly.entity_id
_entity_poly.type
_entity_poly.pdbx_seq_one_letter_code
_entity_poly.pdbx_strand_id
1 'polypeptide(L)'
;MAKWPCHVSTVYSYHHGIHTDSDPNRSSSMIKTGFLISCAALCSTMLAMGAPKDSAPTNNEDGTNEKLPVVYTVPLVGQMGTDIHEDLIAEIIEDIEEVQPDVIIFRIDSADLGTNQHLPQFNRLEAGKFQLPEYRNMCQDLHTKLGHIDQVVWIEDSVGISSLLCMAWPKLYMSEGARLYGLQNLHRMVQNWNDEDIREKMEEAMEGQARGFFEMGGRGEYARVLGNAMIDPEKKLSANFVGRDVIWLPHTEGMWLVDNNPEEVANWSSKTALDTMLIEDTVSSLEDLVFVLGYREYEHNTQGDEIAEKYTNRWRGSYAKCKVTYEDYRADRGLGTTNSQARVLMAKRKQLEEVLNHMNRYSAVERRMKDEYGLTISQLEFDIATYKDQIRQAKDAQRGGGRGGSRGGRGGGLGGGGRN
;
A
#
# COMPACT_ATOMS: atom_id res chain seq x y z
N MET A 1 -36.77 -12.86 31.03
CA MET A 1 -36.02 -14.10 31.35
C MET A 1 -36.46 -15.20 30.39
N ALA A 2 -35.70 -15.43 29.32
CA ALA A 2 -35.98 -16.47 28.34
C ALA A 2 -34.64 -17.12 27.93
N LYS A 3 -34.64 -18.46 27.96
CA LYS A 3 -33.50 -19.36 27.80
C LYS A 3 -33.07 -19.46 26.33
N TRP A 4 -31.75 -19.49 26.13
CA TRP A 4 -31.11 -19.87 24.87
C TRP A 4 -30.97 -21.40 24.79
N PRO A 5 -31.20 -22.04 23.64
CA PRO A 5 -30.78 -23.42 23.42
C PRO A 5 -29.50 -23.50 22.58
N CYS A 6 -28.58 -24.33 23.06
CA CYS A 6 -27.43 -24.88 22.34
C CYS A 6 -27.89 -25.89 21.27
N HIS A 7 -27.27 -25.88 20.09
CA HIS A 7 -27.13 -27.02 19.16
C HIS A 7 -25.75 -26.89 18.51
N VAL A 8 -24.77 -27.74 18.85
CA VAL A 8 -24.53 -29.15 18.42
C VAL A 8 -24.09 -29.23 16.95
N SER A 9 -22.83 -29.64 16.84
CA SER A 9 -22.00 -29.83 15.67
C SER A 9 -22.50 -30.91 14.72
N THR A 10 -22.29 -30.71 13.41
CA THR A 10 -22.36 -31.78 12.41
C THR A 10 -20.97 -32.00 11.81
N VAL A 11 -20.51 -33.22 12.00
CA VAL A 11 -19.29 -33.84 11.49
C VAL A 11 -19.47 -34.12 10.00
N TYR A 12 -18.50 -33.72 9.16
CA TYR A 12 -18.31 -34.32 7.83
C TYR A 12 -16.98 -35.09 7.83
N SER A 13 -17.10 -36.41 7.84
CA SER A 13 -16.00 -37.35 7.65
C SER A 13 -15.76 -37.53 6.15
N TYR A 14 -14.53 -37.32 5.70
CA TYR A 14 -14.03 -37.90 4.45
C TYR A 14 -12.94 -38.92 4.78
N HIS A 15 -13.29 -40.19 4.62
CA HIS A 15 -12.34 -41.29 4.43
C HIS A 15 -11.71 -41.15 3.05
N HIS A 16 -10.39 -41.25 2.95
CA HIS A 16 -9.55 -41.92 1.93
C HIS A 16 -8.16 -41.97 2.60
N GLY A 17 -7.59 -43.10 2.97
CA GLY A 17 -7.15 -44.17 2.08
C GLY A 17 -5.65 -44.32 2.34
N ILE A 18 -5.29 -45.22 3.24
CA ILE A 18 -3.91 -45.57 3.58
C ILE A 18 -3.27 -46.25 2.37
N HIS A 19 -2.19 -45.67 1.83
CA HIS A 19 -1.26 -46.39 0.99
C HIS A 19 0.13 -46.33 1.64
N THR A 20 0.49 -47.45 2.26
CA THR A 20 1.87 -47.77 2.63
C THR A 20 2.59 -48.21 1.37
N ASP A 21 3.70 -47.56 1.03
CA ASP A 21 4.77 -48.23 0.28
C ASP A 21 6.13 -47.80 0.84
N SER A 22 6.73 -48.78 1.49
CA SER A 22 8.12 -48.82 1.92
C SER A 22 8.98 -49.30 0.75
N ASP A 23 9.99 -48.53 0.35
CA ASP A 23 11.12 -49.11 -0.39
C ASP A 23 12.46 -48.68 0.23
N PRO A 24 13.16 -49.61 0.92
CA PRO A 24 14.42 -49.36 1.57
C PRO A 24 15.57 -49.87 0.69
N ASN A 25 16.08 -49.07 -0.24
CA ASN A 25 17.36 -49.37 -0.90
C ASN A 25 17.97 -48.17 -1.63
N ARG A 26 18.81 -47.41 -0.92
CA ARG A 26 19.94 -46.72 -1.57
C ARG A 26 21.10 -46.53 -0.60
N SER A 27 21.92 -47.57 -0.51
CA SER A 27 23.27 -47.52 0.04
C SER A 27 24.29 -47.24 -1.06
N SER A 28 25.12 -46.22 -0.88
CA SER A 28 26.53 -46.11 -1.32
C SER A 28 26.98 -44.69 -0.97
N SER A 29 28.16 -44.36 -0.45
CA SER A 29 29.37 -45.11 -0.16
C SER A 29 30.25 -44.21 0.70
N MET A 30 31.02 -44.82 1.59
CA MET A 30 32.08 -44.21 2.40
C MET A 30 33.00 -43.28 1.62
N ILE A 31 33.32 -42.11 2.20
CA ILE A 31 34.71 -41.62 2.27
C ILE A 31 34.97 -41.14 3.70
N LYS A 32 35.73 -41.93 4.45
CA LYS A 32 36.41 -41.51 5.67
C LYS A 32 37.66 -40.74 5.26
N THR A 33 37.79 -39.50 5.70
CA THR A 33 39.11 -38.85 5.78
C THR A 33 39.13 -38.04 7.07
N GLY A 34 39.89 -38.55 8.03
CA GLY A 34 40.17 -37.84 9.27
C GLY A 34 41.08 -36.66 9.00
N PHE A 35 40.78 -35.55 9.67
CA PHE A 35 41.73 -34.49 9.89
C PHE A 35 41.63 -34.04 11.36
N LEU A 36 42.64 -34.45 12.11
CA LEU A 36 43.04 -33.89 13.39
C LEU A 36 43.55 -32.47 13.14
N ILE A 37 42.88 -31.44 13.66
CA ILE A 37 43.54 -30.14 13.92
C ILE A 37 43.08 -29.59 15.27
N SER A 38 44.07 -29.55 16.16
CA SER A 38 44.32 -28.70 17.32
C SER A 38 43.23 -27.77 17.85
N CYS A 39 42.97 -27.98 19.15
CA CYS A 39 42.67 -26.92 20.10
C CYS A 39 43.62 -25.72 19.92
N ALA A 40 43.07 -24.56 19.58
CA ALA A 40 43.68 -23.27 19.85
C ALA A 40 42.65 -22.45 20.64
N ALA A 41 42.90 -22.33 21.94
CA ALA A 41 42.22 -21.38 22.80
C ALA A 41 42.59 -19.96 22.36
N LEU A 42 41.68 -19.30 21.64
CA LEU A 42 41.72 -17.85 21.46
C LEU A 42 40.98 -17.22 22.63
N CYS A 43 41.77 -16.76 23.61
CA CYS A 43 41.35 -15.74 24.56
C CYS A 43 40.95 -14.48 23.77
N SER A 44 39.68 -14.33 23.45
CA SER A 44 39.13 -13.03 23.09
C SER A 44 38.92 -12.24 24.37
N THR A 45 39.83 -11.31 24.63
CA THR A 45 39.60 -10.16 25.51
C THR A 45 38.29 -9.49 25.07
N MET A 46 37.23 -9.68 25.84
CA MET A 46 36.03 -8.86 25.75
C MET A 46 36.42 -7.43 26.16
N LEU A 47 36.68 -6.59 25.16
CA LEU A 47 36.50 -5.16 25.32
C LEU A 47 35.00 -4.95 25.49
N ALA A 48 34.59 -4.72 26.74
CA ALA A 48 33.31 -4.11 27.05
C ALA A 48 33.32 -2.71 26.42
N MET A 49 32.89 -2.63 25.15
CA MET A 49 32.49 -1.37 24.56
C MET A 49 31.15 -1.03 25.21
N GLY A 50 31.21 -0.20 26.25
CA GLY A 50 30.02 0.42 26.80
C GLY A 50 29.30 1.13 25.67
N ALA A 51 28.02 0.78 25.47
CA ALA A 51 27.11 1.54 24.64
C ALA A 51 27.20 3.03 25.04
N PRO A 52 27.22 3.98 24.09
CA PRO A 52 27.00 5.36 24.44
C PRO A 52 25.58 5.42 25.03
N LYS A 53 25.48 5.83 26.29
CA LYS A 53 24.22 6.33 26.82
C LYS A 53 23.82 7.47 25.89
N ASP A 54 22.68 7.33 25.22
CA ASP A 54 21.98 8.44 24.60
C ASP A 54 21.81 9.53 25.65
N SER A 55 22.67 10.55 25.54
CA SER A 55 22.48 11.81 26.20
C SER A 55 21.36 12.51 25.46
N ALA A 56 20.18 12.55 26.07
CA ALA A 56 19.14 13.53 25.73
C ALA A 56 19.79 14.91 25.57
N PRO A 57 19.37 15.74 24.59
CA PRO A 57 19.87 17.10 24.49
C PRO A 57 19.52 17.84 25.78
N THR A 58 20.53 18.09 26.61
CA THR A 58 20.41 18.93 27.78
C THR A 58 20.34 20.38 27.31
N ASN A 59 19.14 20.97 27.31
CA ASN A 59 18.97 22.41 27.25
C ASN A 59 19.60 23.00 28.51
N ASN A 60 20.82 23.51 28.38
CA ASN A 60 21.43 24.32 29.41
C ASN A 60 20.75 25.69 29.39
N GLU A 61 20.22 26.08 30.54
CA GLU A 61 19.73 27.43 30.82
C GLU A 61 20.87 28.45 30.60
N ASP A 62 21.00 28.97 29.38
CA ASP A 62 21.83 30.15 29.09
C ASP A 62 21.30 30.88 27.83
N GLY A 63 20.34 31.79 28.06
CA GLY A 63 20.30 33.14 27.46
C GLY A 63 20.63 33.35 25.98
N THR A 64 20.33 32.42 25.08
CA THR A 64 20.42 32.60 23.63
C THR A 64 19.11 32.16 22.99
N ASN A 65 18.77 32.77 21.87
CA ASN A 65 17.53 32.57 21.12
C ASN A 65 17.49 31.12 20.57
N GLU A 66 17.25 30.14 21.44
CA GLU A 66 17.15 28.72 21.09
C GLU A 66 15.96 28.55 20.16
N LYS A 67 16.25 28.26 18.88
CA LYS A 67 15.22 27.93 17.90
C LYS A 67 14.53 26.66 18.40
N LEU A 68 13.22 26.74 18.61
CA LEU A 68 12.42 25.57 18.98
C LEU A 68 12.57 24.49 17.91
N PRO A 69 12.63 23.21 18.29
CA PRO A 69 12.65 22.11 17.34
C PRO A 69 11.35 22.14 16.52
N VAL A 70 11.47 22.01 15.21
CA VAL A 70 10.35 21.95 14.28
C VAL A 70 9.92 20.50 14.13
N VAL A 71 8.70 20.21 14.56
CA VAL A 71 8.07 18.89 14.43
C VAL A 71 7.14 18.93 13.23
N TYR A 72 7.40 18.06 12.25
CA TYR A 72 6.59 17.93 11.05
C TYR A 72 5.76 16.65 11.11
N THR A 73 4.45 16.77 10.95
CA THR A 73 3.55 15.61 10.95
C THR A 73 3.16 15.22 9.54
N VAL A 74 3.31 13.93 9.24
CA VAL A 74 2.87 13.31 7.99
C VAL A 74 1.69 12.39 8.29
N PRO A 75 0.43 12.81 8.04
CA PRO A 75 -0.71 11.95 8.29
C PRO A 75 -0.88 10.94 7.16
N LEU A 76 -0.72 9.68 7.50
CA LEU A 76 -1.02 8.51 6.66
C LEU A 76 -2.35 7.94 7.15
N VAL A 77 -3.43 8.65 6.82
CA VAL A 77 -4.78 8.35 7.30
C VAL A 77 -5.66 7.89 6.13
N GLY A 78 -6.43 6.83 6.35
CA GLY A 78 -7.36 6.29 5.35
C GLY A 78 -6.89 4.98 4.73
N GLN A 79 -7.22 4.77 3.46
CA GLN A 79 -7.08 3.45 2.83
C GLN A 79 -5.79 3.32 2.01
N MET A 80 -5.09 2.19 2.17
CA MET A 80 -3.89 1.91 1.39
C MET A 80 -4.25 1.70 -0.07
N GLY A 81 -3.49 2.33 -0.95
CA GLY A 81 -3.58 2.30 -2.40
C GLY A 81 -4.36 3.47 -2.98
N THR A 82 -4.94 4.33 -2.13
CA THR A 82 -5.70 5.51 -2.54
C THR A 82 -5.37 6.73 -1.69
N ASP A 83 -5.83 6.80 -0.43
CA ASP A 83 -5.53 7.93 0.46
C ASP A 83 -4.06 7.96 0.87
N ILE A 84 -3.47 6.78 1.13
CA ILE A 84 -2.04 6.61 1.43
C ILE A 84 -1.37 6.06 0.17
N HIS A 85 -0.62 6.89 -0.55
CA HIS A 85 -0.06 6.57 -1.87
C HIS A 85 1.27 7.30 -2.14
N GLU A 86 2.08 6.80 -3.06
CA GLU A 86 3.37 7.41 -3.45
C GLU A 86 3.24 8.86 -3.95
N ASP A 87 2.19 9.17 -4.73
CA ASP A 87 1.88 10.55 -5.16
C ASP A 87 1.80 11.55 -3.99
N LEU A 88 1.17 11.15 -2.87
CA LEU A 88 1.10 11.98 -1.66
C LEU A 88 2.49 12.14 -1.04
N ILE A 89 3.22 11.04 -0.90
CA ILE A 89 4.55 11.05 -0.29
C ILE A 89 5.55 11.84 -1.12
N ALA A 90 5.43 11.84 -2.44
CA ALA A 90 6.27 12.66 -3.31
C ALA A 90 6.07 14.16 -3.03
N GLU A 91 4.81 14.63 -2.94
CA GLU A 91 4.50 16.03 -2.57
C GLU A 91 5.03 16.37 -1.16
N ILE A 92 4.93 15.43 -0.21
CA ILE A 92 5.41 15.61 1.17
C ILE A 92 6.94 15.65 1.25
N ILE A 93 7.65 14.80 0.50
CA ILE A 93 9.12 14.80 0.46
C ILE A 93 9.62 16.15 -0.04
N GLU A 94 9.04 16.68 -1.13
CA GLU A 94 9.41 17.98 -1.68
C GLU A 94 9.22 19.10 -0.64
N ASP A 95 8.11 19.10 0.10
CA ASP A 95 7.83 20.09 1.14
C ASP A 95 8.78 19.94 2.35
N ILE A 96 9.06 18.73 2.82
CA ILE A 96 10.00 18.49 3.92
C ILE A 96 11.42 18.93 3.54
N GLU A 97 11.85 18.72 2.29
CA GLU A 97 13.14 19.19 1.80
C GLU A 97 13.27 20.72 1.84
N GLU A 98 12.16 21.45 1.64
CA GLU A 98 12.12 22.92 1.78
C GLU A 98 12.08 23.36 3.27
N VAL A 99 11.25 22.70 4.08
CA VAL A 99 11.03 23.06 5.49
C VAL A 99 12.23 22.74 6.37
N GLN A 100 12.91 21.61 6.11
CA GLN A 100 14.00 21.07 6.93
C GLN A 100 13.61 20.97 8.43
N PRO A 101 12.59 20.14 8.78
CA PRO A 101 12.20 19.94 10.17
C PRO A 101 13.26 19.15 10.94
N ASP A 102 13.21 19.25 12.27
CA ASP A 102 14.10 18.50 13.17
C ASP A 102 13.61 17.06 13.39
N VAL A 103 12.28 16.86 13.39
CA VAL A 103 11.65 15.54 13.56
C VAL A 103 10.47 15.39 12.60
N ILE A 104 10.37 14.22 11.98
CA ILE A 104 9.22 13.78 11.18
C ILE A 104 8.44 12.72 11.96
N ILE A 105 7.15 12.96 12.15
CA ILE A 105 6.22 12.03 12.78
C ILE A 105 5.26 11.52 11.71
N PHE A 106 5.39 10.25 11.33
CA PHE A 106 4.42 9.57 10.49
C PHE A 106 3.26 9.09 11.36
N ARG A 107 2.11 9.76 11.26
CA ARG A 107 0.89 9.38 12.00
C ARG A 107 0.06 8.42 11.15
N ILE A 108 -0.07 7.17 11.59
CA ILE A 108 -0.77 6.11 10.86
C ILE A 108 -2.11 5.81 11.53
N ASP A 109 -3.20 6.06 10.78
CA ASP A 109 -4.55 5.61 11.09
C ASP A 109 -5.14 4.96 9.84
N SER A 110 -4.93 3.66 9.72
CA SER A 110 -5.28 2.93 8.51
C SER A 110 -5.67 1.50 8.79
N ALA A 111 -6.86 1.15 8.32
CA ALA A 111 -7.31 -0.23 8.28
C ALA A 111 -7.78 -0.58 6.87
N ASP A 112 -7.00 -1.42 6.21
CA ASP A 112 -7.37 -1.99 4.93
C ASP A 112 -8.43 -3.08 5.10
N LEU A 113 -8.53 -3.65 6.31
CA LEU A 113 -9.21 -4.91 6.55
C LEU A 113 -10.08 -4.83 7.80
N GLY A 114 -11.36 -5.18 7.64
CA GLY A 114 -12.39 -5.08 8.68
C GLY A 114 -13.36 -3.91 8.42
N THR A 115 -14.58 -4.02 8.94
CA THR A 115 -15.48 -2.85 9.05
C THR A 115 -14.95 -1.95 10.14
N ASN A 116 -13.99 -1.06 9.81
CA ASN A 116 -13.56 -0.04 10.73
C ASN A 116 -14.65 1.04 10.80
N GLN A 117 -15.54 0.93 11.79
CA GLN A 117 -16.60 1.92 12.06
C GLN A 117 -16.03 3.27 12.53
N HIS A 118 -14.73 3.33 12.86
CA HIS A 118 -14.07 4.53 13.39
C HIS A 118 -13.45 5.41 12.30
N LEU A 119 -13.18 4.88 11.10
CA LEU A 119 -12.75 5.69 9.96
C LEU A 119 -14.01 6.29 9.31
N PRO A 120 -14.23 7.62 9.38
CA PRO A 120 -15.48 8.24 8.91
C PRO A 120 -15.74 8.05 7.41
N GLN A 121 -14.69 7.70 6.66
CA GLN A 121 -14.70 7.60 5.20
C GLN A 121 -14.32 6.21 4.67
N PHE A 122 -14.34 5.17 5.52
CA PHE A 122 -13.98 3.82 5.10
C PHE A 122 -14.88 3.35 3.95
N ASN A 123 -14.26 3.01 2.82
CA ASN A 123 -14.92 2.46 1.66
C ASN A 123 -14.43 1.04 1.41
N ARG A 124 -15.29 0.05 1.65
CA ARG A 124 -14.95 -1.37 1.42
C ARG A 124 -14.45 -1.64 0.00
N LEU A 125 -14.83 -0.81 -0.97
CA LEU A 125 -14.37 -0.92 -2.35
C LEU A 125 -12.94 -0.42 -2.58
N GLU A 126 -12.25 0.19 -1.59
CA GLU A 126 -10.85 0.63 -1.67
C GLU A 126 -9.91 -0.31 -0.89
N ALA A 127 -10.47 -1.19 -0.07
CA ALA A 127 -9.72 -2.19 0.67
C ALA A 127 -8.91 -3.09 -0.28
N GLY A 128 -7.61 -3.25 0.02
CA GLY A 128 -6.74 -4.18 -0.71
C GLY A 128 -6.20 -3.67 -2.05
N LYS A 129 -6.22 -2.36 -2.31
CA LYS A 129 -5.73 -1.75 -3.58
C LYS A 129 -4.26 -1.37 -3.58
N PHE A 130 -3.51 -1.88 -2.62
CA PHE A 130 -2.09 -1.64 -2.48
C PHE A 130 -1.28 -2.47 -3.48
N GLN A 131 -0.08 -2.00 -3.83
CA GLN A 131 0.94 -2.83 -4.45
C GLN A 131 2.19 -2.76 -3.58
N LEU A 132 2.63 -3.90 -3.04
CA LEU A 132 3.78 -3.94 -2.12
C LEU A 132 5.05 -3.27 -2.66
N PRO A 133 5.42 -3.43 -3.95
CA PRO A 133 6.60 -2.74 -4.48
C PRO A 133 6.53 -1.21 -4.39
N GLU A 134 5.36 -0.62 -4.60
CA GLU A 134 5.15 0.84 -4.49
C GLU A 134 5.45 1.31 -3.07
N TYR A 135 4.89 0.63 -2.06
CA TYR A 135 5.13 0.97 -0.65
C TYR A 135 6.57 0.74 -0.23
N ARG A 136 7.21 -0.29 -0.76
CA ARG A 136 8.64 -0.54 -0.49
C ARG A 136 9.50 0.59 -1.05
N ASN A 137 9.24 1.00 -2.29
CA ASN A 137 9.95 2.11 -2.93
C ASN A 137 9.67 3.43 -2.20
N MET A 138 8.42 3.67 -1.78
CA MET A 138 8.01 4.83 -1.00
C MET A 138 8.78 4.92 0.34
N CYS A 139 8.90 3.82 1.08
CA CYS A 139 9.72 3.77 2.30
C CYS A 139 11.20 4.00 2.01
N GLN A 140 11.71 3.38 0.94
CA GLN A 140 13.09 3.53 0.54
C GLN A 140 13.41 5.00 0.18
N ASP A 141 12.52 5.68 -0.49
CA ASP A 141 12.64 7.10 -0.82
C ASP A 141 12.66 7.97 0.45
N LEU A 142 11.76 7.71 1.41
CA LEU A 142 11.73 8.41 2.70
C LEU A 142 13.04 8.21 3.48
N HIS A 143 13.55 6.99 3.56
CA HIS A 143 14.82 6.70 4.23
C HIS A 143 16.03 7.29 3.49
N THR A 144 16.02 7.28 2.15
CA THR A 144 17.16 7.75 1.36
C THR A 144 17.23 9.26 1.29
N LYS A 145 16.09 9.94 1.10
CA LYS A 145 16.02 11.39 0.92
C LYS A 145 15.97 12.11 2.27
N LEU A 146 15.22 11.57 3.23
CA LEU A 146 14.96 12.20 4.53
C LEU A 146 15.65 11.49 5.70
N GLY A 147 16.51 10.49 5.47
CA GLY A 147 17.18 9.73 6.54
C GLY A 147 18.17 10.51 7.39
N HIS A 148 18.44 11.78 7.04
CA HIS A 148 19.22 12.71 7.85
C HIS A 148 18.38 13.42 8.93
N ILE A 149 17.05 13.31 8.87
CA ILE A 149 16.09 13.87 9.83
C ILE A 149 15.60 12.73 10.73
N ASP A 150 15.37 12.99 12.01
CA ASP A 150 14.82 11.98 12.92
C ASP A 150 13.39 11.60 12.51
N GLN A 151 13.16 10.30 12.29
CA GLN A 151 11.86 9.77 11.86
C GLN A 151 11.28 8.82 12.89
N VAL A 152 10.00 9.03 13.23
CA VAL A 152 9.24 8.13 14.12
C VAL A 152 7.87 7.85 13.54
N VAL A 153 7.32 6.68 13.89
CA VAL A 153 5.95 6.33 13.54
C VAL A 153 5.08 6.36 14.79
N TRP A 154 3.96 7.07 14.69
CA TRP A 154 2.90 7.05 15.67
C TRP A 154 1.69 6.31 15.09
N ILE A 155 1.37 5.15 15.66
CA ILE A 155 0.28 4.29 15.22
C ILE A 155 -0.96 4.59 16.06
N GLU A 156 -1.92 5.29 15.48
CA GLU A 156 -3.24 5.46 16.08
C GLU A 156 -4.08 4.18 15.89
N ASP A 157 -4.03 3.59 14.70
CA ASP A 157 -4.57 2.26 14.41
C ASP A 157 -3.96 1.72 13.11
N SER A 158 -3.62 0.43 13.07
CA SER A 158 -2.99 -0.19 11.92
C SER A 158 -3.47 -1.63 11.74
N VAL A 159 -4.21 -1.88 10.65
CA VAL A 159 -4.71 -3.21 10.30
C VAL A 159 -4.54 -3.48 8.81
N GLY A 160 -3.78 -4.52 8.49
CA GLY A 160 -3.48 -4.91 7.12
C GLY A 160 -2.12 -4.39 6.69
N ILE A 161 -2.02 -3.86 5.47
CA ILE A 161 -0.71 -3.49 4.91
C ILE A 161 -0.12 -2.26 5.56
N SER A 162 -0.97 -1.40 6.14
CA SER A 162 -0.52 -0.35 7.04
C SER A 162 0.37 -0.90 8.18
N SER A 163 0.13 -2.12 8.66
CA SER A 163 0.97 -2.73 9.71
C SER A 163 2.33 -3.15 9.18
N LEU A 164 2.40 -3.60 7.93
CA LEU A 164 3.68 -3.87 7.27
C LEU A 164 4.44 -2.56 7.02
N LEU A 165 3.74 -1.49 6.65
CA LEU A 165 4.31 -0.16 6.47
C LEU A 165 4.95 0.33 7.77
N CYS A 166 4.25 0.25 8.91
CA CYS A 166 4.78 0.64 10.22
C CYS A 166 6.15 0.00 10.50
N MET A 167 6.33 -1.27 10.12
CA MET A 167 7.55 -2.03 10.39
C MET A 167 8.78 -1.54 9.61
N ALA A 168 8.64 -0.57 8.70
CA ALA A 168 9.75 0.08 8.03
C ALA A 168 10.50 1.11 8.88
N TRP A 169 10.07 1.38 10.12
CA TRP A 169 10.77 2.29 11.03
C TRP A 169 11.24 1.60 12.33
N PRO A 170 12.37 2.04 12.89
CA PRO A 170 12.87 1.52 14.16
C PRO A 170 12.06 2.01 15.35
N LYS A 171 11.77 3.32 15.41
CA LYS A 171 11.07 3.96 16.53
C LYS A 171 9.56 3.97 16.27
N LEU A 172 8.85 3.11 17.00
CA LEU A 172 7.40 2.99 16.93
C LEU A 172 6.77 3.41 18.25
N TYR A 173 5.68 4.15 18.17
CA TYR A 173 4.82 4.53 19.28
C TYR A 173 3.38 4.16 18.93
N MET A 174 2.57 3.78 19.91
CA MET A 174 1.18 3.40 19.67
C MET A 174 0.23 4.19 20.56
N SER A 175 -0.94 4.55 20.02
CA SER A 175 -2.03 5.05 20.85
C SER A 175 -2.58 3.97 21.78
N GLU A 176 -3.19 4.39 22.89
CA GLU A 176 -3.90 3.45 23.76
C GLU A 176 -5.03 2.75 22.97
N GLY A 177 -5.10 1.42 23.04
CA GLY A 177 -6.06 0.63 22.27
C GLY A 177 -5.75 0.46 20.77
N ALA A 178 -4.67 1.07 20.26
CA ALA A 178 -4.24 0.89 18.88
C ALA A 178 -3.88 -0.57 18.58
N ARG A 179 -4.02 -0.93 17.30
CA ARG A 179 -3.73 -2.27 16.78
C ARG A 179 -2.58 -2.21 15.78
N LEU A 180 -1.84 -3.31 15.71
CA LEU A 180 -0.84 -3.60 14.69
C LEU A 180 -1.05 -5.05 14.24
N TYR A 181 -2.01 -5.25 13.34
CA TYR A 181 -2.58 -6.55 13.00
C TYR A 181 -2.76 -6.79 11.49
N GLY A 182 -3.18 -8.00 11.11
CA GLY A 182 -3.86 -8.21 9.82
C GLY A 182 -2.95 -8.64 8.67
N LEU A 183 -1.66 -8.89 8.93
CA LEU A 183 -0.69 -9.33 7.92
C LEU A 183 -0.88 -10.78 7.46
N GLN A 184 -1.67 -11.61 8.15
CA GLN A 184 -2.09 -12.93 7.66
C GLN A 184 -2.81 -12.87 6.31
N ASN A 185 -3.37 -11.70 5.96
CA ASN A 185 -4.08 -11.51 4.71
C ASN A 185 -3.16 -11.51 3.50
N LEU A 186 -1.89 -11.12 3.68
CA LEU A 186 -0.87 -11.30 2.66
C LEU A 186 -0.74 -12.78 2.34
N HIS A 187 -0.60 -13.63 3.35
CA HIS A 187 -0.51 -15.08 3.15
C HIS A 187 -1.76 -15.63 2.47
N ARG A 188 -2.96 -15.22 2.89
CA ARG A 188 -4.22 -15.64 2.23
C ARG A 188 -4.32 -15.21 0.77
N MET A 189 -3.74 -14.07 0.37
CA MET A 189 -3.73 -13.65 -1.04
C MET A 189 -2.95 -14.65 -1.89
N VAL A 190 -1.87 -15.21 -1.36
CA VAL A 190 -1.06 -16.20 -2.07
C VAL A 190 -1.69 -17.60 -2.04
N GLN A 191 -2.40 -17.97 -0.97
CA GLN A 191 -3.14 -19.25 -0.92
C GLN A 191 -4.23 -19.39 -2.00
N ASN A 192 -4.60 -18.31 -2.70
CA ASN A 192 -5.61 -18.36 -3.77
C ASN A 192 -5.08 -18.93 -5.10
N TRP A 193 -3.78 -19.24 -5.22
CA TRP A 193 -3.22 -19.88 -6.40
C TRP A 193 -3.44 -21.40 -6.36
N ASN A 194 -4.06 -21.95 -7.41
CA ASN A 194 -4.42 -23.37 -7.48
C ASN A 194 -3.22 -24.32 -7.69
N ASP A 195 -2.13 -23.80 -8.25
CA ASP A 195 -0.92 -24.57 -8.55
C ASP A 195 0.08 -24.42 -7.40
N GLU A 196 0.49 -25.54 -6.82
CA GLU A 196 1.36 -25.60 -5.64
C GLU A 196 2.74 -25.00 -5.91
N ASP A 197 3.36 -25.32 -7.05
CA ASP A 197 4.68 -24.79 -7.41
C ASP A 197 4.64 -23.27 -7.63
N ILE A 198 3.52 -22.75 -8.18
CA ILE A 198 3.32 -21.31 -8.35
C ILE A 198 3.07 -20.66 -6.99
N ARG A 199 2.25 -21.28 -6.14
CA ARG A 199 1.93 -20.80 -4.79
C ARG A 199 3.20 -20.65 -3.96
N GLU A 200 4.05 -21.68 -3.89
CA GLU A 200 5.32 -21.64 -3.14
C GLU A 200 6.23 -20.49 -3.63
N LYS A 201 6.35 -20.30 -4.95
CA LYS A 201 7.15 -19.19 -5.51
C LYS A 201 6.57 -17.83 -5.15
N MET A 202 5.25 -17.69 -5.14
CA MET A 202 4.59 -16.45 -4.77
C MET A 202 4.69 -16.19 -3.27
N GLU A 203 4.69 -17.23 -2.42
CA GLU A 203 4.91 -17.11 -0.97
C GLU A 203 6.33 -16.60 -0.72
N GLU A 204 7.33 -17.24 -1.31
CA GLU A 204 8.73 -16.83 -1.17
C GLU A 204 8.96 -15.40 -1.67
N ALA A 205 8.34 -15.03 -2.81
CA ALA A 205 8.43 -13.68 -3.34
C ALA A 205 7.78 -12.64 -2.40
N MET A 206 6.63 -12.96 -1.82
CA MET A 206 5.91 -12.05 -0.92
C MET A 206 6.60 -11.92 0.44
N GLU A 207 7.08 -13.01 1.02
CA GLU A 207 7.93 -12.99 2.22
C GLU A 207 9.19 -12.16 1.96
N GLY A 208 9.84 -12.33 0.79
CA GLY A 208 10.99 -11.55 0.39
C GLY A 208 10.71 -10.06 0.27
N GLN A 209 9.54 -9.68 -0.27
CA GLN A 209 9.10 -8.28 -0.35
C GLN A 209 8.81 -7.71 1.05
N ALA A 210 8.06 -8.44 1.87
CA ALA A 210 7.68 -8.00 3.20
C ALA A 210 8.89 -7.87 4.13
N ARG A 211 9.86 -8.80 4.05
CA ARG A 211 11.12 -8.74 4.81
C ARG A 211 11.84 -7.41 4.62
N GLY A 212 11.77 -6.83 3.42
CA GLY A 212 12.38 -5.53 3.13
C GLY A 212 11.91 -4.42 4.08
N PHE A 213 10.64 -4.44 4.53
CA PHE A 213 10.12 -3.45 5.48
C PHE A 213 10.79 -3.63 6.84
N PHE A 214 10.80 -4.85 7.38
CA PHE A 214 11.43 -5.13 8.68
C PHE A 214 12.95 -4.87 8.69
N GLU A 215 13.63 -5.12 7.57
CA GLU A 215 15.05 -4.78 7.40
C GLU A 215 15.27 -3.25 7.44
N MET A 216 14.43 -2.47 6.74
CA MET A 216 14.47 -1.00 6.81
C MET A 216 14.18 -0.47 8.22
N GLY A 217 13.25 -1.11 8.94
CA GLY A 217 12.92 -0.74 10.32
C GLY A 217 13.96 -1.13 11.37
N GLY A 218 15.19 -1.45 10.97
CA GLY A 218 16.29 -1.70 11.89
C GLY A 218 16.13 -2.94 12.76
N ARG A 219 15.28 -3.90 12.38
CA ARG A 219 15.04 -5.13 13.16
C ARG A 219 16.19 -6.14 13.06
N GLY A 220 17.23 -5.83 12.28
CA GLY A 220 18.47 -6.59 12.21
C GLY A 220 18.25 -8.07 11.91
N GLU A 221 18.87 -8.93 12.71
CA GLU A 221 18.72 -10.40 12.59
C GLU A 221 17.29 -10.90 12.83
N TYR A 222 16.46 -10.13 13.53
CA TYR A 222 15.07 -10.48 13.84
C TYR A 222 14.08 -10.10 12.74
N ALA A 223 14.50 -9.34 11.71
CA ALA A 223 13.64 -8.90 10.63
C ALA A 223 12.89 -10.08 9.97
N ARG A 224 13.61 -11.18 9.73
CA ARG A 224 13.02 -12.41 9.17
C ARG A 224 12.09 -13.11 10.16
N VAL A 225 12.46 -13.17 11.43
CA VAL A 225 11.68 -13.87 12.46
C VAL A 225 10.34 -13.17 12.69
N LEU A 226 10.36 -11.85 12.85
CA LEU A 226 9.17 -11.03 13.00
C LEU A 226 8.31 -11.05 11.74
N GLY A 227 8.91 -10.81 10.57
CA GLY A 227 8.16 -10.78 9.31
C GLY A 227 7.44 -12.09 9.02
N ASN A 228 8.13 -13.22 9.19
CA ASN A 228 7.54 -14.53 8.97
C ASN A 228 6.38 -14.79 9.94
N ALA A 229 6.55 -14.50 11.22
CA ALA A 229 5.51 -14.73 12.22
C ALA A 229 4.28 -13.82 12.07
N MET A 230 4.45 -12.62 11.49
CA MET A 230 3.33 -11.72 11.22
C MET A 230 2.54 -12.10 9.97
N ILE A 231 3.13 -12.86 9.05
CA ILE A 231 2.54 -13.15 7.74
C ILE A 231 2.01 -14.58 7.66
N ASP A 232 2.80 -15.55 8.08
CA ASP A 232 2.51 -16.97 7.94
C ASP A 232 2.05 -17.57 9.29
N PRO A 233 0.80 -18.07 9.39
CA PRO A 233 0.25 -18.68 10.62
C PRO A 233 1.07 -19.89 11.12
N GLU A 234 1.83 -20.55 10.26
CA GLU A 234 2.68 -21.67 10.66
C GLU A 234 3.94 -21.23 11.41
N LYS A 235 4.34 -19.95 11.28
CA LYS A 235 5.57 -19.42 11.87
C LYS A 235 5.27 -18.85 13.24
N LYS A 236 5.71 -19.57 14.26
CA LYS A 236 5.48 -19.19 15.66
C LYS A 236 6.49 -18.17 16.16
N LEU A 237 6.06 -17.37 17.14
CA LEU A 237 6.86 -16.32 17.74
C LEU A 237 6.79 -16.36 19.27
N SER A 238 7.95 -16.35 19.88
CA SER A 238 8.13 -16.05 21.30
C SER A 238 9.31 -15.10 21.48
N ALA A 239 9.45 -14.58 22.69
CA ALA A 239 10.48 -13.63 23.05
C ALA A 239 11.17 -14.03 24.36
N ASN A 240 12.47 -13.75 24.42
CA ASN A 240 13.26 -13.70 25.64
C ASN A 240 13.72 -12.26 25.88
N PHE A 241 13.98 -11.92 27.14
CA PHE A 241 14.44 -10.60 27.54
C PHE A 241 15.81 -10.71 28.19
N VAL A 242 16.76 -9.89 27.71
CA VAL A 242 18.09 -9.76 28.29
C VAL A 242 18.28 -8.29 28.65
N GLY A 243 18.02 -7.95 29.91
CA GLY A 243 18.02 -6.56 30.35
C GLY A 243 16.85 -5.79 29.73
N ARG A 244 17.14 -4.80 28.88
CA ARG A 244 16.15 -4.01 28.12
C ARG A 244 16.08 -4.39 26.64
N ASP A 245 16.76 -5.47 26.27
CA ASP A 245 16.77 -5.97 24.91
C ASP A 245 15.84 -7.18 24.79
N VAL A 246 15.17 -7.28 23.65
CA VAL A 246 14.34 -8.42 23.28
C VAL A 246 15.06 -9.31 22.27
N ILE A 247 15.03 -10.61 22.52
CA ILE A 247 15.51 -11.66 21.61
C ILE A 247 14.29 -12.39 21.06
N TRP A 248 14.02 -12.20 19.78
CA TRP A 248 12.89 -12.84 19.09
C TRP A 248 13.24 -14.25 18.64
N LEU A 249 12.34 -15.20 18.90
CA LEU A 249 12.56 -16.62 18.67
C LEU A 249 11.49 -17.19 17.74
N PRO A 250 11.88 -17.94 16.68
CA PRO A 250 10.96 -18.49 15.68
C PRO A 250 10.27 -19.79 16.14
N HIS A 251 9.92 -19.86 17.42
CA HIS A 251 9.30 -21.03 18.08
C HIS A 251 8.58 -20.57 19.35
N THR A 252 7.99 -21.50 20.10
CA THR A 252 7.17 -21.20 21.30
C THR A 252 7.91 -21.40 22.63
N GLU A 253 9.20 -21.75 22.60
CA GLU A 253 10.00 -22.05 23.80
C GLU A 253 10.53 -20.81 24.57
N GLY A 254 10.25 -19.59 24.11
CA GLY A 254 10.64 -18.36 24.79
C GLY A 254 9.85 -18.09 26.07
N MET A 255 10.35 -17.17 26.89
CA MET A 255 9.72 -16.77 28.16
C MET A 255 8.35 -16.10 27.94
N TRP A 256 8.18 -15.39 26.83
CA TRP A 256 6.93 -14.75 26.47
C TRP A 256 6.43 -15.29 25.14
N LEU A 257 5.24 -15.90 25.16
CA LEU A 257 4.59 -16.40 23.96
C LEU A 257 3.79 -15.27 23.32
N VAL A 258 4.11 -14.92 22.07
CA VAL A 258 3.42 -13.85 21.33
C VAL A 258 2.28 -14.41 20.49
N ASP A 259 2.50 -15.55 19.86
CA ASP A 259 1.48 -16.29 19.13
C ASP A 259 1.19 -17.63 19.82
N ASN A 260 0.02 -17.73 20.45
CA ASN A 260 -0.44 -18.95 21.10
C ASN A 260 -1.54 -19.69 20.31
N ASN A 261 -1.91 -19.19 19.13
CA ASN A 261 -3.02 -19.70 18.35
C ASN A 261 -2.49 -20.34 17.06
N PRO A 262 -2.75 -21.64 16.81
CA PRO A 262 -2.29 -22.30 15.60
C PRO A 262 -2.86 -21.71 14.30
N GLU A 263 -3.96 -20.95 14.35
CA GLU A 263 -4.64 -20.39 13.18
C GLU A 263 -4.41 -18.90 12.97
N GLU A 264 -3.71 -18.23 13.89
CA GLU A 264 -3.43 -16.79 13.80
C GLU A 264 -1.93 -16.53 13.62
N VAL A 265 -1.63 -15.32 13.17
CA VAL A 265 -0.28 -14.77 13.09
C VAL A 265 0.01 -13.92 14.32
N ALA A 266 1.28 -13.58 14.52
CA ALA A 266 1.68 -12.59 15.52
C ALA A 266 0.99 -11.24 15.25
N ASN A 267 0.34 -10.73 16.29
CA ASN A 267 -0.52 -9.56 16.26
C ASN A 267 -0.28 -8.78 17.56
N TRP A 268 -0.13 -7.44 17.51
CA TRP A 268 0.03 -6.63 18.72
C TRP A 268 -1.06 -5.58 18.98
N SER A 269 -1.60 -5.62 20.19
CA SER A 269 -2.23 -4.46 20.82
C SER A 269 -1.14 -3.51 21.33
N SER A 270 -1.45 -2.24 21.56
CA SER A 270 -0.47 -1.33 22.15
C SER A 270 0.13 -1.84 23.46
N LYS A 271 -0.68 -2.47 24.32
CA LYS A 271 -0.18 -3.11 25.55
C LYS A 271 0.82 -4.24 25.27
N THR A 272 0.44 -5.21 24.42
CA THR A 272 1.32 -6.35 24.15
C THR A 272 2.55 -5.94 23.35
N ALA A 273 2.46 -4.91 22.51
CA ALA A 273 3.60 -4.32 21.81
C ALA A 273 4.61 -3.75 22.81
N LEU A 274 4.13 -3.00 23.81
CA LEU A 274 4.97 -2.44 24.87
C LEU A 274 5.59 -3.54 25.74
N ASP A 275 4.78 -4.49 26.20
CA ASP A 275 5.23 -5.62 27.04
C ASP A 275 6.30 -6.47 26.35
N THR A 276 6.28 -6.53 25.02
CA THR A 276 7.26 -7.28 24.20
C THR A 276 8.37 -6.42 23.62
N MET A 277 8.44 -5.13 23.97
CA MET A 277 9.45 -4.18 23.48
C MET A 277 9.48 -4.05 21.94
N LEU A 278 8.32 -4.22 21.28
CA LEU A 278 8.19 -3.95 19.85
C LEU A 278 8.11 -2.44 19.57
N ILE A 279 7.49 -1.71 20.50
CA ILE A 279 7.31 -0.26 20.50
C ILE A 279 8.06 0.36 21.68
N GLU A 280 8.37 1.64 21.58
CA GLU A 280 9.10 2.38 22.61
C GLU A 280 8.19 2.79 23.78
N ASP A 281 7.01 3.34 23.46
CA ASP A 281 6.02 3.76 24.45
C ASP A 281 4.61 3.82 23.86
N THR A 282 3.62 3.96 24.74
CA THR A 282 2.25 4.32 24.38
C THR A 282 2.00 5.80 24.62
N VAL A 283 1.39 6.48 23.65
CA VAL A 283 1.20 7.94 23.68
C VAL A 283 -0.26 8.30 23.41
N SER A 284 -0.73 9.40 23.98
CA SER A 284 -2.14 9.83 23.89
C SER A 284 -2.38 11.01 22.97
N SER A 285 -1.34 11.80 22.67
CA SER A 285 -1.40 12.96 21.79
C SER A 285 -0.04 13.26 21.15
N LEU A 286 -0.02 14.21 20.23
CA LEU A 286 1.22 14.72 19.63
C LEU A 286 2.14 15.32 20.71
N GLU A 287 1.58 16.08 21.65
CA GLU A 287 2.34 16.69 22.75
C GLU A 287 3.00 15.63 23.64
N ASP A 288 2.26 14.56 23.95
CA ASP A 288 2.76 13.42 24.74
C ASP A 288 3.91 12.71 24.01
N LEU A 289 3.74 12.45 22.71
CA LEU A 289 4.79 11.86 21.88
C LEU A 289 6.04 12.74 21.82
N VAL A 290 5.89 14.02 21.53
CA VAL A 290 7.01 14.96 21.44
C VAL A 290 7.72 15.10 22.79
N PHE A 291 6.97 15.03 23.90
CA PHE A 291 7.53 14.99 25.24
C PHE A 291 8.34 13.72 25.51
N VAL A 292 7.85 12.54 25.11
CA VAL A 292 8.58 11.26 25.22
C VAL A 292 9.84 11.25 24.36
N LEU A 293 9.82 11.94 23.20
CA LEU A 293 11.01 12.17 22.38
C LEU A 293 12.04 13.12 23.03
N GLY A 294 11.69 13.75 24.15
CA GLY A 294 12.58 14.59 24.95
C GLY A 294 12.42 16.09 24.72
N TYR A 295 11.49 16.52 23.89
CA TYR A 295 11.26 17.94 23.59
C TYR A 295 10.17 18.52 24.49
N ARG A 296 10.51 19.57 25.26
CA ARG A 296 9.56 20.23 26.17
C ARG A 296 8.73 21.32 25.49
N GLU A 297 9.30 21.97 24.50
CA GLU A 297 8.70 23.02 23.67
C GLU A 297 9.08 22.74 22.22
N TYR A 298 8.18 22.98 21.28
CA TYR A 298 8.38 22.71 19.87
C TYR A 298 7.50 23.63 19.01
N GLU A 299 7.89 23.79 17.74
CA GLU A 299 7.05 24.39 16.71
C GLU A 299 6.41 23.28 15.87
N HIS A 300 5.08 23.22 15.83
CA HIS A 300 4.36 22.26 15.01
C HIS A 300 4.18 22.79 13.59
N ASN A 301 4.82 22.15 12.62
CA ASN A 301 4.54 22.40 11.21
C ASN A 301 3.37 21.53 10.74
N THR A 302 2.27 22.18 10.36
CA THR A 302 1.01 21.56 9.91
C THR A 302 0.90 21.43 8.38
N GLN A 303 1.93 21.77 7.61
CA GLN A 303 1.88 21.72 6.14
C GLN A 303 1.63 20.30 5.63
N GLY A 304 2.20 19.27 6.28
CA GLY A 304 1.94 17.88 5.94
C GLY A 304 0.47 17.49 6.09
N ASP A 305 -0.20 18.00 7.14
CA ASP A 305 -1.65 17.83 7.33
C ASP A 305 -2.44 18.48 6.19
N GLU A 306 -2.09 19.70 5.81
CA GLU A 306 -2.74 20.40 4.71
C GLU A 306 -2.54 19.72 3.36
N ILE A 307 -1.33 19.22 3.07
CA ILE A 307 -0.99 18.53 1.82
C ILE A 307 -1.81 17.25 1.71
N ALA A 308 -1.86 16.44 2.78
CA ALA A 308 -2.63 15.21 2.80
C ALA A 308 -4.13 15.46 2.65
N GLU A 309 -4.70 16.44 3.36
CA GLU A 309 -6.11 16.79 3.22
C GLU A 309 -6.42 17.26 1.79
N LYS A 310 -5.59 18.14 1.21
CA LYS A 310 -5.75 18.64 -0.17
C LYS A 310 -5.63 17.50 -1.17
N TYR A 311 -4.67 16.59 -1.01
CA TYR A 311 -4.51 15.41 -1.86
C TYR A 311 -5.79 14.56 -1.86
N THR A 312 -6.25 14.16 -0.67
CA THR A 312 -7.43 13.31 -0.49
C THR A 312 -8.68 13.94 -1.07
N ASN A 313 -8.93 15.22 -0.78
CA ASN A 313 -10.07 15.95 -1.33
C ASN A 313 -10.02 16.08 -2.86
N ARG A 314 -8.82 16.32 -3.43
CA ARG A 314 -8.64 16.47 -4.88
C ARG A 314 -8.90 15.18 -5.63
N TRP A 315 -8.35 14.06 -5.19
CA TRP A 315 -8.53 12.79 -5.90
C TRP A 315 -9.96 12.26 -5.73
N ARG A 316 -10.54 12.33 -4.52
CA ARG A 316 -11.94 11.91 -4.27
C ARG A 316 -12.92 12.74 -5.08
N GLY A 317 -12.73 14.07 -5.13
CA GLY A 317 -13.53 14.97 -5.95
C GLY A 317 -13.38 14.70 -7.45
N SER A 318 -12.18 14.34 -7.91
CA SER A 318 -11.94 13.95 -9.31
C SER A 318 -12.60 12.63 -9.65
N TYR A 319 -12.52 11.63 -8.77
CA TYR A 319 -13.19 10.34 -8.96
C TYR A 319 -14.71 10.49 -9.01
N ALA A 320 -15.30 11.31 -8.12
CA ALA A 320 -16.74 11.58 -8.15
C ALA A 320 -17.19 12.20 -9.49
N LYS A 321 -16.39 13.12 -10.06
CA LYS A 321 -16.63 13.69 -11.39
C LYS A 321 -16.47 12.64 -12.49
N CYS A 322 -15.41 11.83 -12.47
CA CYS A 322 -15.20 10.74 -13.42
C CYS A 322 -16.39 9.79 -13.48
N LYS A 323 -16.90 9.39 -12.31
CA LYS A 323 -18.06 8.51 -12.21
C LYS A 323 -19.27 9.10 -12.92
N VAL A 324 -19.64 10.34 -12.59
CA VAL A 324 -20.78 11.02 -13.22
C VAL A 324 -20.57 11.17 -14.72
N THR A 325 -19.40 11.65 -15.15
CA THR A 325 -19.09 11.85 -16.58
C THR A 325 -19.12 10.53 -17.36
N TYR A 326 -18.64 9.43 -16.77
CA TYR A 326 -18.64 8.11 -17.39
C TYR A 326 -20.04 7.49 -17.45
N GLU A 327 -20.84 7.63 -16.38
CA GLU A 327 -22.25 7.21 -16.38
C GLU A 327 -23.07 7.98 -17.41
N ASP A 328 -22.86 9.30 -17.54
CA ASP A 328 -23.50 10.12 -18.56
C ASP A 328 -23.08 9.71 -19.98
N TYR A 329 -21.79 9.40 -20.18
CA TYR A 329 -21.31 8.82 -21.45
C TYR A 329 -22.04 7.51 -21.80
N ARG A 330 -22.17 6.59 -20.84
CA ARG A 330 -22.86 5.29 -21.07
C ARG A 330 -24.36 5.45 -21.31
N ALA A 331 -24.97 6.44 -20.68
CA ALA A 331 -26.39 6.73 -20.80
C ALA A 331 -26.73 7.68 -21.96
N ASP A 332 -25.74 8.05 -22.78
CA ASP A 332 -25.91 9.00 -23.89
C ASP A 332 -26.47 10.37 -23.43
N ARG A 333 -26.20 10.74 -22.17
CA ARG A 333 -26.58 12.02 -21.57
C ARG A 333 -25.56 13.10 -21.92
N GLY A 334 -26.03 14.34 -22.06
CA GLY A 334 -25.17 15.48 -22.44
C GLY A 334 -24.84 15.59 -23.93
N LEU A 335 -25.39 14.72 -24.79
CA LEU A 335 -25.14 14.73 -26.24
C LEU A 335 -25.90 15.82 -27.02
N GLY A 336 -26.83 16.52 -26.35
CA GLY A 336 -27.70 17.54 -26.96
C GLY A 336 -28.74 16.95 -27.92
N THR A 337 -29.74 17.75 -28.32
CA THR A 337 -30.85 17.32 -29.22
C THR A 337 -30.48 17.34 -30.70
N THR A 338 -29.20 17.22 -31.05
CA THR A 338 -28.75 17.49 -32.43
C THR A 338 -28.79 16.24 -33.31
N ASN A 339 -29.42 16.35 -34.49
CA ASN A 339 -29.46 15.28 -35.52
C ASN A 339 -28.13 15.01 -36.25
N SER A 340 -27.04 15.70 -35.89
CA SER A 340 -25.73 15.54 -36.54
C SER A 340 -24.89 14.49 -35.82
N GLN A 341 -24.72 13.34 -36.46
CA GLN A 341 -23.89 12.23 -35.96
C GLN A 341 -22.48 12.70 -35.56
N ALA A 342 -21.86 13.58 -36.36
CA ALA A 342 -20.53 14.11 -36.06
C ALA A 342 -20.49 14.90 -34.74
N ARG A 343 -21.56 15.63 -34.37
CA ARG A 343 -21.64 16.38 -33.11
C ARG A 343 -21.82 15.45 -31.92
N VAL A 344 -22.63 14.41 -32.07
CA VAL A 344 -22.82 13.38 -31.03
C VAL A 344 -21.50 12.69 -30.72
N LEU A 345 -20.76 12.26 -31.75
CA LEU A 345 -19.44 11.63 -31.58
C LEU A 345 -18.42 12.58 -30.94
N MET A 346 -18.45 13.88 -31.28
CA MET A 346 -17.59 14.88 -30.65
C MET A 346 -17.90 15.06 -29.15
N ALA A 347 -19.18 15.01 -28.75
CA ALA A 347 -19.57 15.10 -27.34
C ALA A 347 -19.10 13.85 -26.56
N LYS A 348 -19.32 12.64 -27.11
CA LYS A 348 -18.83 11.39 -26.53
C LYS A 348 -17.31 11.39 -26.33
N ARG A 349 -16.57 11.78 -27.38
CA ARG A 349 -15.11 11.90 -27.30
C ARG A 349 -14.69 12.85 -26.17
N LYS A 350 -15.33 14.01 -26.04
CA LYS A 350 -15.00 15.00 -25.01
C LYS A 350 -15.21 14.44 -23.60
N GLN A 351 -16.30 13.69 -23.36
CA GLN A 351 -16.54 13.05 -22.07
C GLN A 351 -15.45 12.03 -21.73
N LEU A 352 -15.04 11.21 -22.69
CA LEU A 352 -13.93 10.26 -22.49
C LEU A 352 -12.58 10.95 -22.28
N GLU A 353 -12.30 12.03 -23.02
CA GLU A 353 -11.10 12.87 -22.82
C GLU A 353 -11.07 13.45 -21.39
N GLU A 354 -12.22 13.84 -20.83
CA GLU A 354 -12.32 14.34 -19.46
C GLU A 354 -12.04 13.24 -18.42
N VAL A 355 -12.63 12.04 -18.59
CA VAL A 355 -12.36 10.90 -17.71
C VAL A 355 -10.87 10.52 -17.75
N LEU A 356 -10.29 10.43 -18.95
CA LEU A 356 -8.88 10.11 -19.15
C LEU A 356 -7.96 11.13 -18.44
N ASN A 357 -8.25 12.43 -18.55
CA ASN A 357 -7.45 13.46 -17.90
C ASN A 357 -7.41 13.31 -16.38
N HIS A 358 -8.53 12.95 -15.76
CA HIS A 358 -8.58 12.72 -14.31
C HIS A 358 -7.86 11.43 -13.90
N MET A 359 -7.98 10.35 -14.69
CA MET A 359 -7.24 9.10 -14.43
C MET A 359 -5.72 9.29 -14.56
N ASN A 360 -5.25 10.03 -15.56
CA ASN A 360 -3.83 10.36 -15.72
C ASN A 360 -3.27 11.24 -14.61
N ARG A 361 -4.13 12.06 -13.98
CA ARG A 361 -3.69 13.00 -12.94
C ARG A 361 -3.59 12.35 -11.56
N TYR A 362 -4.41 11.35 -11.29
CA TYR A 362 -4.51 10.72 -9.97
C TYR A 362 -4.57 9.21 -10.14
N SER A 363 -3.49 8.53 -9.75
CA SER A 363 -3.39 7.06 -9.70
C SER A 363 -4.57 6.40 -8.94
N ALA A 364 -4.99 7.01 -7.83
CA ALA A 364 -6.16 6.57 -7.06
C ALA A 364 -7.45 6.55 -7.90
N VAL A 365 -7.64 7.55 -8.78
CA VAL A 365 -8.79 7.60 -9.70
C VAL A 365 -8.70 6.48 -10.73
N GLU A 366 -7.52 6.24 -11.30
CA GLU A 366 -7.31 5.14 -12.24
C GLU A 366 -7.66 3.79 -11.60
N ARG A 367 -7.10 3.48 -10.42
CA ARG A 367 -7.36 2.21 -9.71
C ARG A 367 -8.86 2.01 -9.48
N ARG A 368 -9.54 3.04 -8.99
CA ARG A 368 -11.00 3.00 -8.75
C ARG A 368 -11.79 2.76 -10.04
N MET A 369 -11.46 3.48 -11.13
CA MET A 369 -12.15 3.33 -12.41
C MET A 369 -11.92 1.96 -13.04
N LYS A 370 -10.72 1.40 -12.91
CA LYS A 370 -10.38 0.05 -13.37
C LYS A 370 -11.20 -1.02 -12.65
N ASP A 371 -11.27 -0.95 -11.33
CA ASP A 371 -11.92 -2.01 -10.55
C ASP A 371 -13.45 -1.98 -10.69
N GLU A 372 -14.05 -0.80 -10.68
CA GLU A 372 -15.51 -0.67 -10.69
C GLU A 372 -16.12 -0.70 -12.09
N TYR A 373 -15.41 -0.19 -13.09
CA TYR A 373 -15.93 -0.07 -14.45
C TYR A 373 -15.16 -0.89 -15.48
N GLY A 374 -14.08 -1.60 -15.07
CA GLY A 374 -13.20 -2.31 -16.00
C GLY A 374 -12.41 -1.36 -16.91
N LEU A 375 -12.29 -0.09 -16.53
CA LEU A 375 -11.80 0.97 -17.41
C LEU A 375 -10.31 1.21 -17.20
N THR A 376 -9.51 1.03 -18.24
CA THR A 376 -8.06 1.33 -18.22
C THR A 376 -7.74 2.55 -19.06
N ILE A 377 -6.62 3.21 -18.75
CA ILE A 377 -6.10 4.35 -19.54
C ILE A 377 -5.96 3.95 -21.01
N SER A 378 -5.35 2.80 -21.30
CA SER A 378 -5.14 2.34 -22.68
C SER A 378 -6.44 2.09 -23.43
N GLN A 379 -7.48 1.56 -22.75
CA GLN A 379 -8.80 1.37 -23.36
C GLN A 379 -9.43 2.71 -23.73
N LEU A 380 -9.35 3.70 -22.83
CA LEU A 380 -9.86 5.05 -23.09
C LEU A 380 -9.14 5.72 -24.26
N GLU A 381 -7.82 5.62 -24.31
CA GLU A 381 -7.03 6.17 -25.42
C GLU A 381 -7.43 5.55 -26.76
N PHE A 382 -7.63 4.23 -26.79
CA PHE A 382 -8.09 3.52 -27.98
C PHE A 382 -9.51 3.95 -28.41
N ASP A 383 -10.45 4.06 -27.45
CA ASP A 383 -11.81 4.50 -27.73
C ASP A 383 -11.83 5.95 -28.24
N ILE A 384 -11.03 6.85 -27.64
CA ILE A 384 -10.88 8.24 -28.09
C ILE A 384 -10.30 8.30 -29.50
N ALA A 385 -9.30 7.47 -29.83
CA ALA A 385 -8.75 7.38 -31.18
C ALA A 385 -9.81 6.91 -32.20
N THR A 386 -10.57 5.88 -31.85
CA THR A 386 -11.69 5.37 -32.66
C THR A 386 -12.73 6.46 -32.93
N TYR A 387 -13.11 7.24 -31.89
CA TYR A 387 -14.02 8.36 -32.07
C TYR A 387 -13.44 9.46 -32.97
N LYS A 388 -12.14 9.77 -32.88
CA LYS A 388 -11.49 10.74 -33.77
C LYS A 388 -11.60 10.33 -35.24
N ASP A 389 -11.41 9.04 -35.54
CA ASP A 389 -11.54 8.51 -36.90
C ASP A 389 -13.00 8.52 -37.39
N GLN A 390 -13.95 8.12 -36.56
CA GLN A 390 -15.38 8.18 -36.89
C GLN A 390 -15.86 9.62 -37.15
N ILE A 391 -15.39 10.59 -36.36
CA ILE A 391 -15.69 12.02 -36.55
C ILE A 391 -15.15 12.49 -37.91
N ARG A 392 -13.94 12.07 -38.30
CA ARG A 392 -13.35 12.41 -39.60
C ARG A 392 -14.20 11.86 -40.74
N GLN A 393 -14.54 10.57 -40.69
CA GLN A 393 -15.40 9.93 -41.70
C GLN A 393 -16.77 10.58 -41.80
N ALA A 394 -17.42 10.91 -40.68
CA ALA A 394 -18.72 11.57 -40.66
C ALA A 394 -18.68 12.98 -41.28
N LYS A 395 -17.59 13.73 -41.06
CA LYS A 395 -17.38 15.05 -41.69
C LYS A 395 -17.13 14.93 -43.19
N ASP A 396 -16.36 13.93 -43.63
CA ASP A 396 -16.08 13.69 -45.04
C ASP A 396 -17.33 13.24 -45.80
N ALA A 397 -18.16 12.38 -45.19
CA ALA A 397 -19.47 11.99 -45.73
C ALA A 397 -20.42 13.19 -45.88
N GLN A 398 -20.44 14.12 -44.92
CA GLN A 398 -21.22 15.36 -45.03
C GLN A 398 -20.70 16.31 -46.12
N ARG A 399 -19.40 16.29 -46.44
CA ARG A 399 -18.81 17.09 -47.51
C ARG A 399 -18.98 16.47 -48.91
N GLY A 400 -19.06 15.14 -48.99
CA GLY A 400 -19.21 14.40 -50.25
C GLY A 400 -20.62 14.43 -50.88
N GLY A 401 -21.65 14.81 -50.13
CA GLY A 401 -23.05 14.87 -50.61
C GLY A 401 -23.41 16.06 -51.51
N GLY A 402 -22.48 16.96 -51.81
CA GLY A 402 -22.75 18.26 -52.46
C GLY A 402 -22.43 18.38 -53.96
N ARG A 403 -22.15 17.29 -54.69
CA ARG A 403 -21.82 17.36 -56.14
C ARG A 403 -22.67 16.41 -56.99
N GLY A 404 -23.99 16.64 -56.99
CA GLY A 404 -24.94 16.06 -57.93
C GLY A 404 -25.65 17.16 -58.72
N GLY A 405 -24.93 17.86 -59.60
CA GLY A 405 -25.45 18.95 -60.42
C GLY A 405 -25.29 18.67 -61.92
N SER A 406 -26.25 17.93 -62.47
CA SER A 406 -26.75 17.97 -63.85
C SER A 406 -25.81 18.52 -64.95
N ARG A 407 -25.14 17.62 -65.69
CA ARG A 407 -24.65 17.92 -67.05
C ARG A 407 -25.66 17.33 -68.02
N GLY A 408 -26.60 18.17 -68.43
CA GLY A 408 -27.71 17.84 -69.32
C GLY A 408 -27.23 17.18 -70.62
N GLY A 409 -27.86 16.07 -70.93
CA GLY A 409 -27.83 15.47 -72.27
C GLY A 409 -28.41 16.45 -73.27
N ARG A 410 -27.60 16.83 -74.25
CA ARG A 410 -28.07 17.52 -75.45
C ARG A 410 -28.13 16.50 -76.57
N GLY A 411 -29.36 16.05 -76.86
CA GLY A 411 -29.66 15.22 -78.02
C GLY A 411 -29.29 15.98 -79.30
N GLY A 412 -28.40 15.39 -80.09
CA GLY A 412 -28.08 15.82 -81.44
C GLY A 412 -28.95 15.04 -82.42
N GLY A 413 -30.00 15.68 -82.93
CA GLY A 413 -30.86 15.16 -83.98
C GLY A 413 -31.28 16.27 -84.95
N LEU A 414 -30.89 16.08 -86.21
CA LEU A 414 -31.51 16.53 -87.46
C LEU A 414 -31.26 17.97 -87.99
N GLY A 415 -30.86 18.00 -89.27
CA GLY A 415 -30.77 19.15 -90.18
C GLY A 415 -29.43 19.13 -90.93
N GLY A 416 -29.27 18.61 -92.15
CA GLY A 416 -30.18 18.67 -93.30
C GLY A 416 -29.86 19.93 -94.11
N GLY A 417 -28.97 19.84 -95.11
CA GLY A 417 -28.70 20.96 -96.03
C GLY A 417 -27.48 20.77 -96.92
N GLY A 418 -27.69 20.21 -98.11
CA GLY A 418 -26.74 20.29 -99.23
C GLY A 418 -26.99 21.51 -100.13
N ARG A 419 -26.10 21.66 -101.13
CA ARG A 419 -25.91 22.73 -102.15
C ARG A 419 -24.85 23.76 -101.72
N ASN A 420 -23.82 24.09 -102.50
CA ASN A 420 -23.42 23.78 -103.89
C ASN A 420 -21.90 23.58 -103.95
#